data_AF-A0A7V4SXX5-F1
#
_entry.id   AF-A0A7V4SXX5-F1
#
_cell.length_a   1.000
_cell.length_b   1.000
_cell.length_c   1.000
_cell.angle_alpha   90.00
_cell.angle_beta   90.00
_cell.angle_gamma   90.00
#
_symmetry.space_group_name_H-M   'P 1'
#
loop_
_entity.id
_entity.type
_entity.pdbx_description
1 polymer ?
#
loop_
_entity_poly.entity_id
_entity_poly.type
_entity_poly.pdbx_seq_one_letter_code
_entity_poly.pdbx_strand_id
1 'polypeptide(L)'
;MAVGAVSGNSQGPNFQALGLKSPMEVIDILASLKIDGEPVIKDDKAFLDPNQKAQSVLEFFNKNLGIAPNELPHLAAVIKHDLKHGKINWEG
;
A
#
# COMPACT_ATOMS: atom_id res chain seq x y z
N MET A 1 30.64 8.99 -29.92
CA MET A 1 29.42 9.54 -29.28
C MET A 1 28.30 8.54 -29.48
N ALA A 2 27.31 8.55 -28.57
CA ALA A 2 26.11 7.69 -28.48
C ALA A 2 26.23 6.46 -27.54
N VAL A 3 26.31 6.73 -26.24
CA VAL A 3 25.60 5.89 -25.26
C VAL A 3 24.14 6.33 -25.32
N GLY A 4 23.28 5.49 -25.88
CA GLY A 4 21.85 5.75 -25.96
C GLY A 4 21.31 5.90 -24.54
N ALA A 5 20.90 7.11 -24.18
CA ALA A 5 20.23 7.41 -22.94
C ALA A 5 19.00 6.50 -22.82
N VAL A 6 19.05 5.58 -21.86
CA VAL A 6 17.88 4.85 -21.35
C VAL A 6 16.80 5.89 -21.10
N SER A 7 15.78 5.88 -21.95
CA SER A 7 14.62 6.74 -21.83
C SER A 7 14.04 6.52 -20.44
N GLY A 8 14.07 7.59 -19.63
CA GLY A 8 13.59 7.59 -18.26
C GLY A 8 12.19 7.00 -18.21
N ASN A 9 12.07 5.89 -17.49
CA ASN A 9 10.79 5.29 -17.19
C ASN A 9 10.07 6.20 -16.17
N SER A 10 9.47 7.28 -16.65
CA SER A 10 8.54 8.13 -15.89
C SER A 10 7.19 7.43 -15.70
N GLN A 11 7.21 6.11 -15.48
CA GLN A 11 6.03 5.34 -15.11
C GLN A 11 6.04 5.27 -13.59
N GLY A 12 4.98 5.79 -12.97
CA GLY A 12 4.70 5.51 -11.57
C GLY A 12 4.71 3.99 -11.29
N PRO A 13 4.70 3.58 -10.02
CA PRO A 13 4.80 2.17 -9.63
C PRO A 13 3.86 1.31 -10.49
N ASN A 14 4.42 0.33 -11.19
CA ASN A 14 3.64 -0.53 -12.07
C ASN A 14 2.81 -1.51 -11.22
N PHE A 15 1.60 -1.08 -10.87
CA PHE A 15 0.67 -1.84 -10.03
C PHE A 15 0.43 -3.25 -10.58
N GLN A 16 0.33 -3.40 -11.91
CA GLN A 16 0.16 -4.70 -12.55
C GLN A 16 1.36 -5.63 -12.34
N ALA A 17 2.59 -5.10 -12.41
CA ALA A 17 3.80 -5.87 -12.12
C ALA A 17 3.87 -6.32 -10.64
N LEU A 18 3.22 -5.56 -9.75
CA LEU A 18 3.09 -5.88 -8.33
C LEU A 18 1.87 -6.77 -8.02
N GLY A 19 1.12 -7.22 -9.04
CA GLY A 19 -0.10 -8.01 -8.86
C GLY A 19 -1.26 -7.21 -8.24
N LEU A 20 -1.18 -5.88 -8.25
CA LEU A 20 -2.17 -4.95 -7.74
C LEU A 20 -3.08 -4.45 -8.89
N LYS A 21 -4.38 -4.41 -8.63
CA LYS A 21 -5.42 -4.03 -9.59
C LYS A 21 -5.56 -2.52 -9.73
N SER A 22 -5.32 -1.78 -8.66
CA SER A 22 -5.46 -0.32 -8.63
C SER A 22 -4.72 0.28 -7.42
N PRO A 23 -4.46 1.61 -7.43
CA PRO A 23 -3.96 2.32 -6.26
C PRO A 23 -4.90 2.18 -5.05
N MET A 24 -6.19 2.05 -5.29
CA MET A 24 -7.17 1.87 -4.22
C MET A 24 -7.05 0.49 -3.55
N GLU A 25 -6.68 -0.56 -4.30
CA GLU A 25 -6.41 -1.87 -3.71
C GLU A 25 -5.23 -1.82 -2.72
N VAL A 26 -4.21 -0.99 -2.99
CA VAL A 26 -3.11 -0.74 -2.04
C VAL A 26 -3.66 -0.20 -0.73
N ILE A 27 -4.51 0.83 -0.81
CA ILE A 27 -5.13 1.44 0.36
C ILE A 27 -6.02 0.44 1.09
N ASP A 28 -6.82 -0.37 0.39
CA ASP A 28 -7.68 -1.37 1.01
C ASP A 28 -6.90 -2.43 1.78
N ILE A 29 -5.84 -2.98 1.17
CA ILE A 29 -4.96 -3.95 1.82
C ILE A 29 -4.34 -3.33 3.08
N LEU A 30 -3.74 -2.15 2.95
CA LEU A 30 -3.04 -1.49 4.06
C LEU A 30 -4.00 -1.04 5.16
N ALA A 31 -5.18 -0.54 4.81
CA ALA A 31 -6.22 -0.14 5.76
C ALA A 31 -6.76 -1.32 6.57
N SER A 32 -6.75 -2.52 6.00
CA SER A 32 -7.24 -3.73 6.65
C SER A 32 -6.27 -4.29 7.71
N LEU A 33 -5.04 -3.78 7.76
CA LEU A 33 -4.01 -4.27 8.68
C LEU A 33 -4.19 -3.70 10.08
N LYS A 34 -3.79 -4.50 11.05
CA LYS A 34 -3.52 -4.08 12.41
C LYS A 34 -2.02 -4.18 12.65
N ILE A 35 -1.40 -3.07 13.01
CA ILE A 35 0.03 -2.99 13.29
C ILE A 35 0.17 -2.82 14.81
N ASP A 36 0.90 -3.73 15.44
CA ASP A 36 1.02 -3.78 16.92
C ASP A 36 -0.33 -3.85 17.67
N GLY A 37 -1.33 -4.49 17.06
CA GLY A 37 -2.69 -4.58 17.61
C GLY A 37 -3.57 -3.36 17.37
N GLU A 38 -3.02 -2.27 16.81
CA GLU A 38 -3.77 -1.06 16.46
C GLU A 38 -4.19 -1.08 14.98
N PRO A 39 -5.47 -0.83 14.66
CA PRO A 39 -5.90 -0.71 13.28
C PRO A 39 -5.30 0.55 12.64
N VAL A 40 -4.87 0.42 11.38
CA VAL A 40 -4.34 1.55 10.59
C VAL A 40 -5.38 2.67 10.48
N ILE A 41 -6.66 2.31 10.32
CA ILE A 41 -7.78 3.25 10.35
C ILE A 41 -8.56 3.05 11.64
N LYS A 42 -8.55 4.08 12.49
CA LYS A 42 -9.27 4.11 13.77
C LYS A 42 -10.68 4.67 13.66
N ASP A 43 -10.93 5.52 12.66
CA ASP A 43 -12.22 6.17 12.41
C ASP A 43 -13.06 5.40 11.38
N ASP A 44 -14.21 4.88 11.79
CA ASP A 44 -15.15 4.20 10.89
C ASP A 44 -15.64 5.12 9.76
N LYS A 45 -15.72 6.43 10.02
CA LYS A 45 -16.08 7.44 9.01
C LYS A 45 -15.02 7.56 7.91
N ALA A 46 -13.75 7.48 8.29
CA ALA A 46 -12.64 7.47 7.32
C ALA A 46 -12.62 6.17 6.51
N PHE A 47 -13.21 5.09 7.01
CA PHE A 47 -13.37 3.84 6.26
C PHE A 47 -14.41 3.96 5.12
N LEU A 48 -15.44 4.80 5.33
CA LEU A 48 -16.52 5.01 4.36
C LEU A 48 -16.17 5.98 3.23
N ASP A 49 -15.23 6.92 3.47
CA ASP A 49 -14.81 7.90 2.48
C ASP A 49 -13.45 7.51 1.84
N PRO A 50 -13.41 7.18 0.54
CA PRO A 50 -12.18 6.75 -0.15
C PRO A 50 -10.98 7.68 0.01
N ASN A 51 -11.22 8.99 0.01
CA ASN A 51 -10.17 9.99 0.07
C ASN A 51 -9.62 10.10 1.49
N GLN A 52 -10.50 10.11 2.50
CA GLN A 52 -10.08 10.09 3.89
C GLN A 52 -9.36 8.78 4.22
N LYS A 53 -9.87 7.64 3.72
CA LYS A 53 -9.24 6.33 3.86
C LYS A 53 -7.79 6.36 3.39
N ALA A 54 -7.57 6.84 2.17
CA ALA A 54 -6.24 6.94 1.58
C ALA A 54 -5.34 7.87 2.39
N GLN A 55 -5.84 9.03 2.80
CA GLN A 55 -5.08 9.96 3.64
C GLN A 55 -4.71 9.37 5.00
N SER A 56 -5.65 8.70 5.69
CA SER A 56 -5.39 8.07 6.98
C SER A 56 -4.34 6.97 6.87
N VAL A 57 -4.40 6.12 5.83
CA VAL A 57 -3.37 5.10 5.57
C VAL A 57 -2.02 5.77 5.30
N LEU A 58 -1.97 6.71 4.36
CA LEU A 58 -0.74 7.43 4.02
C LEU A 58 -0.10 8.08 5.25
N GLU A 59 -0.92 8.76 6.05
CA GLU A 59 -0.48 9.43 7.26
C GLU A 59 -0.01 8.43 8.32
N PHE A 60 -0.75 7.33 8.52
CA PHE A 60 -0.39 6.31 9.50
C PHE A 60 0.97 5.69 9.18
N PHE A 61 1.17 5.23 7.93
CA PHE A 61 2.42 4.58 7.53
C PHE A 61 3.60 5.55 7.49
N ASN A 62 3.37 6.81 7.09
CA ASN A 62 4.42 7.83 7.09
C ASN A 62 4.80 8.26 8.52
N LYS A 63 3.82 8.55 9.38
CA LYS A 63 4.09 9.05 10.75
C LYS A 63 4.53 7.95 11.73
N ASN A 64 3.92 6.76 11.68
CA ASN A 64 4.20 5.70 12.65
C ASN A 64 5.36 4.79 12.20
N LEU A 65 5.48 4.53 10.89
CA LEU A 65 6.47 3.60 10.35
C LEU A 65 7.57 4.29 9.52
N GLY A 66 7.45 5.59 9.25
CA GLY A 66 8.41 6.31 8.42
C GLY A 66 8.40 5.88 6.95
N ILE A 67 7.35 5.18 6.50
CA ILE A 67 7.27 4.63 5.14
C ILE A 67 6.74 5.70 4.19
N ALA A 68 7.47 5.93 3.10
CA ALA A 68 7.08 6.94 2.13
C ALA A 68 5.91 6.45 1.24
N PRO A 69 5.05 7.36 0.74
CA PRO A 69 3.88 7.02 -0.09
C PRO A 69 4.19 6.18 -1.33
N ASN A 70 5.37 6.36 -1.92
CA ASN A 70 5.85 5.63 -3.09
C ASN A 70 6.23 4.18 -2.79
N GLU A 71 6.48 3.83 -1.53
CA GLU A 71 6.83 2.47 -1.10
C GLU A 71 5.61 1.64 -0.72
N LEU A 72 4.48 2.29 -0.42
CA LEU A 72 3.22 1.62 -0.05
C LEU A 72 2.73 0.59 -1.08
N PRO A 73 2.81 0.81 -2.41
CA PRO A 73 2.41 -0.20 -3.39
C PRO A 73 3.27 -1.46 -3.29
N HIS A 74 4.57 -1.33 -3.04
CA HIS A 74 5.45 -2.49 -2.85
C HIS A 74 5.09 -3.23 -1.56
N LEU A 75 4.84 -2.49 -0.48
CA LEU A 75 4.44 -3.07 0.81
C LEU A 75 3.13 -3.87 0.67
N ALA A 76 2.10 -3.27 0.06
CA ALA A 76 0.81 -3.92 -0.15
C ALA A 76 0.93 -5.17 -1.02
N ALA A 77 1.81 -5.17 -2.01
CA ALA A 77 2.07 -6.35 -2.84
C ALA A 77 2.70 -7.51 -2.05
N VAL A 78 3.68 -7.21 -1.18
CA VAL A 78 4.31 -8.20 -0.29
C VAL A 78 3.27 -8.77 0.68
N ILE A 79 2.47 -7.91 1.30
CA ILE A 79 1.41 -8.33 2.22
C ILE A 79 0.38 -9.19 1.51
N LYS A 80 -0.08 -8.79 0.31
CA LYS A 80 -1.02 -9.56 -0.51
C LYS A 80 -0.46 -10.93 -0.87
N HIS A 81 0.82 -10.98 -1.23
CA HIS A 81 1.52 -12.22 -1.51
C HIS A 81 1.53 -13.11 -0.26
N ASP A 82 1.93 -12.59 0.89
CA ASP A 82 2.01 -13.38 2.13
C ASP A 82 0.64 -13.81 2.68
N LEU A 83 -0.40 -12.99 2.52
CA LEU A 83 -1.80 -13.37 2.79
C LEU A 83 -2.25 -14.53 1.88
N LYS A 84 -1.98 -14.43 0.57
CA LYS A 84 -2.34 -15.48 -0.40
C LYS A 84 -1.60 -16.79 -0.15
N HIS A 85 -0.37 -16.70 0.36
CA HIS A 85 0.47 -17.85 0.69
C HIS A 85 0.29 -18.36 2.13
N GLY A 86 -0.67 -17.80 2.90
CA GLY A 86 -1.00 -18.26 4.24
C GLY A 86 0.12 -18.07 5.28
N LYS A 87 1.08 -17.19 5.01
CA LYS A 87 2.14 -16.85 5.97
C LYS A 87 1.66 -15.91 7.07
N ILE A 88 0.55 -15.22 6.81
CA ILE A 88 -0.12 -14.33 7.74
C ILE A 88 -1.51 -14.96 7.99
N ASN A 89 -1.77 -15.41 9.22
CA ASN A 89 -3.10 -15.87 9.60
C ASN A 89 -3.99 -14.63 9.75
N TRP A 90 -5.00 -14.53 8.88
CA TRP A 90 -6.08 -13.58 9.03
C TRP A 90 -7.00 -14.08 10.14
N GLU A 91 -6.76 -13.64 11.38
CA GLU A 91 -7.72 -13.80 12.47
C GLU A 91 -8.78 -12.69 12.32
N GLY A 92 -9.83 -13.03 11.58
CA GLY A 92 -11.06 -12.25 11.47
C GLY A 92 -11.93 -12.37 12.70
#